data_AF-A0A414NHF8-F1
#
_entry.id   AF-A0A414NHF8-F1
#
_cell.length_a   1.000
_cell.length_b   1.000
_cell.length_c   1.000
_cell.angle_alpha   90.00
_cell.angle_beta   90.00
_cell.angle_gamma   90.00
#
_symmetry.space_group_name_H-M   'P 1'
#
loop_
_entity.id
_entity.type
_entity.pdbx_description
1 polymer ?
#
loop_
_entity_poly.entity_id
_entity_poly.type
_entity_poly.pdbx_seq_one_letter_code
_entity_poly.pdbx_strand_id
1 'polypeptide(L)' 'MDDSERLAAYDAFARGIRAELAEVGTRMDVLRAENKVKTATYRQLFATRMTLKDIDRRLVERGL' A
#
# COMPACT_ATOMS: atom_id res chain seq x y z
N MET A 1 -11.50 23.11 9.95
CA MET A 1 -10.47 22.06 10.11
C MET A 1 -9.38 22.64 10.97
N ASP A 2 -9.27 22.20 12.21
CA ASP A 2 -8.12 22.56 13.05
C ASP A 2 -6.91 21.66 12.72
N ASP A 3 -5.75 21.99 13.28
CA ASP A 3 -4.51 21.24 13.02
C ASP A 3 -4.58 19.78 13.49
N SER A 4 -5.38 19.48 14.52
CA SER A 4 -5.55 18.13 15.04
C SER A 4 -6.41 17.29 14.10
N GLU A 5 -7.50 17.84 13.57
CA GLU A 5 -8.32 17.20 12.55
C GLU A 5 -7.50 16.91 11.29
N ARG A 6 -6.63 17.85 10.90
CA ARG A 6 -5.72 17.66 9.76
C ARG A 6 -4.70 16.54 10.00
N LEU A 7 -4.11 16.48 11.19
CA LEU A 7 -3.19 15.39 11.56
C LEU A 7 -3.90 14.03 11.57
N ALA A 8 -5.08 13.94 12.19
CA ALA A 8 -5.87 12.71 12.22
C ALA A 8 -6.23 12.21 10.82
N ALA A 9 -6.49 13.12 9.87
CA ALA A 9 -6.73 12.77 8.47
C ALA A 9 -5.47 12.20 7.81
N TYR A 10 -4.28 12.75 8.08
CA TYR A 10 -3.02 12.20 7.59
C TYR A 10 -2.69 10.84 8.21
N ASP A 11 -2.94 10.63 9.50
CA ASP A 11 -2.77 9.34 10.15
C ASP A 11 -3.73 8.29 9.57
N ALA A 12 -4.98 8.68 9.30
CA ALA A 12 -5.96 7.81 8.64
C ALA A 12 -5.51 7.45 7.22
N PHE A 13 -4.96 8.41 6.48
CA PHE A 13 -4.38 8.16 5.16
C PHE A 13 -3.22 7.16 5.24
N ALA A 14 -2.28 7.33 6.17
CA ALA A 14 -1.16 6.43 6.36
C ALA A 14 -1.61 4.99 6.69
N ARG A 15 -2.61 4.85 7.56
CA ARG A 15 -3.25 3.54 7.82
C ARG A 15 -3.91 2.95 6.57
N GLY A 16 -4.56 3.77 5.75
CA GLY A 16 -5.16 3.36 4.48
C GLY A 16 -4.13 2.78 3.50
N ILE A 17 -3.00 3.48 3.31
CA ILE A 17 -1.90 3.00 2.45
C ILE A 17 -1.37 1.63 2.94
N ARG A 18 -1.20 1.46 4.26
CA ARG A 18 -0.73 0.19 4.85
C ARG A 18 -1.75 -0.93 4.66
N ALA A 19 -3.04 -0.65 4.79
CA ALA A 19 -4.11 -1.61 4.54
C ALA A 19 -4.14 -2.05 3.06
N GLU A 20 -4.05 -1.10 2.13
CA GLU A 20 -4.00 -1.39 0.70
C GLU A 20 -2.75 -2.21 0.33
N LEU A 21 -1.59 -1.88 0.93
CA LEU A 21 -0.35 -2.63 0.73
C LEU A 21 -0.49 -4.09 1.18
N ALA A 22 -1.17 -4.33 2.31
CA ALA A 22 -1.44 -5.68 2.81
C ALA A 22 -2.42 -6.46 1.92
N GLU A 23 -3.46 -5.79 1.41
CA GLU A 23 -4.43 -6.38 0.48
C GLU A 23 -3.77 -6.78 -0.84
N VAL A 24 -2.96 -5.89 -1.43
CA VAL A 24 -2.18 -6.17 -2.65
C VAL A 24 -1.23 -7.35 -2.41
N GLY A 25 -0.54 -7.38 -1.26
CA GLY A 25 0.30 -8.51 -0.87
C GLY A 25 -0.47 -9.83 -0.85
N THR A 26 -1.64 -9.85 -0.20
CA THR A 26 -2.51 -11.03 -0.12
C THR A 26 -2.94 -11.51 -1.51
N ARG A 27 -3.37 -10.59 -2.39
CA ARG A 27 -3.74 -10.94 -3.78
C ARG A 27 -2.56 -11.50 -4.57
N MET A 28 -1.38 -10.94 -4.40
CA MET A 28 -0.17 -11.45 -5.04
C MET A 28 0.20 -12.84 -4.54
N ASP A 29 0.00 -13.14 -3.26
CA ASP A 29 0.28 -14.45 -2.68
C ASP A 29 -0.70 -15.52 -3.20
N VAL A 30 -1.98 -15.17 -3.38
CA VAL A 30 -2.95 -16.05 -4.06
C VAL A 30 -2.49 -16.36 -5.49
N LEU A 31 -2.13 -15.34 -6.28
CA LEU A 31 -1.65 -15.56 -7.64
C LEU A 31 -0.34 -16.37 -7.68
N ARG A 32 0.52 -16.22 -6.67
CA ARG A 32 1.74 -17.02 -6.54
C ARG A 32 1.41 -18.49 -6.28
N ALA A 33 0.48 -18.77 -5.38
CA ALA A 33 0.01 -20.14 -5.09
C ALA A 33 -0.59 -20.81 -6.34
N GLU A 34 -1.20 -20.02 -7.23
CA GLU A 34 -1.75 -20.49 -8.51
C GLU A 34 -0.73 -20.52 -9.67
N ASN A 35 0.57 -20.27 -9.43
CA ASN A 35 1.61 -20.14 -10.47
C ASN A 35 1.36 -19.04 -11.52
N LYS A 36 0.54 -18.03 -11.20
CA LYS A 36 0.16 -16.91 -12.08
C LYS A 36 1.10 -15.71 -12.00
N VAL A 37 2.34 -15.89 -11.55
CA VAL A 37 3.32 -14.79 -11.35
C VAL A 37 3.76 -14.08 -12.63
N LYS A 38 3.57 -14.69 -13.81
CA LYS A 38 3.93 -14.09 -15.11
C LYS A 38 2.79 -13.31 -15.76
N THR A 39 1.59 -13.34 -15.18
CA THR A 39 0.40 -12.69 -15.74
C THR A 39 0.49 -11.16 -15.71
N ALA A 40 -0.27 -10.51 -16.59
CA ALA A 40 -0.38 -9.05 -16.59
C ALA A 40 -0.89 -8.53 -15.23
N THR A 41 -1.88 -9.20 -14.65
CA THR A 41 -2.44 -8.86 -13.33
C THR A 41 -1.38 -8.89 -12.23
N TYR A 42 -0.52 -9.92 -12.19
CA TYR A 42 0.54 -9.98 -11.19
C TYR A 42 1.55 -8.84 -11.36
N ARG A 43 1.92 -8.51 -12.60
CA ARG A 43 2.84 -7.38 -12.89
C ARG A 43 2.24 -6.03 -12.49
N GLN A 44 0.94 -5.82 -12.73
CA GLN A 44 0.23 -4.62 -12.30
C GLN A 44 0.21 -4.52 -10.77
N LEU A 45 -0.16 -5.59 -10.06
CA LEU A 45 -0.14 -5.63 -8.60
C LEU A 45 1.28 -5.39 -8.04
N PHE A 46 2.31 -5.94 -8.69
CA PHE A 46 3.69 -5.69 -8.29
C PHE A 46 4.05 -4.20 -8.43
N ALA A 47 3.69 -3.55 -9.55
CA ALA A 47 3.90 -2.12 -9.74
C ALA A 47 3.15 -1.29 -8.67
N THR A 48 1.88 -1.60 -8.42
CA THR A 48 1.09 -0.97 -7.34
C THR A 48 1.77 -1.14 -5.98
N ARG A 49 2.25 -2.34 -5.65
CA ARG A 49 2.97 -2.63 -4.41
C ARG A 49 4.24 -1.78 -4.27
N MET A 50 4.99 -1.56 -5.35
CA MET A 50 6.19 -0.72 -5.31
C MET A 50 5.84 0.74 -5.02
N THR A 51 4.80 1.26 -5.67
CA THR A 51 4.31 2.63 -5.41
C THR A 51 3.84 2.80 -3.96
N LEU A 52 3.04 1.86 -3.45
CA LEU A 52 2.55 1.90 -2.06
C LEU A 52 3.70 1.84 -1.04
N LYS A 53 4.73 1.03 -1.29
CA LYS A 53 5.93 0.99 -0.45
C LYS A 53 6.71 2.32 -0.47
N ASP A 54 6.82 2.97 -1.63
CA ASP A 54 7.48 4.27 -1.70
C ASP A 54 6.70 5.34 -0.93
N ILE A 55 5.37 5.32 -1.02
CA ILE A 55 4.49 6.23 -0.27
C ILE A 55 4.63 5.98 1.23
N ASP A 56 4.51 4.73 1.69
CA ASP A 56 4.66 4.38 3.11
C ASP A 56 6.03 4.80 3.66
N ARG A 57 7.11 4.58 2.90
CA ARG A 57 8.46 5.05 3.27
C ARG A 57 8.48 6.56 3.49
N ARG A 58 7.90 7.35 2.56
CA ARG A 58 7.84 8.81 2.68
C ARG A 58 6.98 9.29 3.84
N LEU A 59 5.93 8.54 4.20
CA LEU A 59 5.09 8.82 5.37
C LEU A 59 5.88 8.60 6.66
N VAL A 60 6.59 7.48 6.76
CA VAL A 60 7.46 7.16 7.91
C VAL A 60 8.56 8.20 8.10
N GLU A 61 9.16 8.68 7.01
CA GLU A 61 10.16 9.78 7.03
C GLU A 61 9.59 11.09 7.60
N ARG A 62 8.26 11.24 7.65
CA ARG A 62 7.56 12.40 8.25
C ARG A 62 6.91 12.08 9.60
N GLY A 63 7.14 10.89 10.14
CA GLY A 63 6.61 10.47 11.44
C GLY A 63 5.14 10.00 11.40
N LEU A 64 4.62 9.63 10.22
CA LEU A 64 3.26 9.12 9.99
C LEU A 64 3.25 7.60 9.80
#